data_AF-A0A378U3B4-F1
#
_entry.id   AF-A0A378U3B4-F1
#
_cell.length_a   1.000
_cell.length_b   1.000
_cell.length_c   1.000
_cell.angle_alpha   90.00
_cell.angle_beta   90.00
_cell.angle_gamma   90.00
#
_symmetry.space_group_name_H-M   'P 1'
#
loop_
_entity.id
_entity.type
_entity.pdbx_description
1 polymer ?
#
loop_
_entity_poly.entity_id
_entity_poly.type
_entity_poly.pdbx_seq_one_letter_code
_entity_poly.pdbx_strand_id
1 'polypeptide(L)'
;MHITQIAKVLLLGSLLVSGSVYAASVSSDIYRWKDKRGVNTYSDVPYKLIPADTTIINIRTNKVTPPVNSTVQPASVTTVGDPNATPSLAEQQARVSEQIAQQNKEAEKRNKEIEEQNKQAQEANCKTAQMNLSFAQNARTDKREALIQRFNQEVAKYCK
;
A
#
# COMPACT_ATOMS: atom_id res chain seq x y z
N MET A 1 14.79 -24.41 -54.33
CA MET A 1 14.98 -24.75 -52.91
C MET A 1 16.45 -24.59 -52.54
N HIS A 2 16.93 -23.41 -52.15
CA HIS A 2 18.26 -23.23 -51.52
C HIS A 2 18.34 -21.93 -50.68
N ILE A 3 17.21 -21.50 -50.11
CA ILE A 3 17.11 -20.32 -49.22
C ILE A 3 16.80 -20.81 -47.80
N THR A 4 17.57 -21.73 -47.23
CA THR A 4 17.33 -22.22 -45.86
C THR A 4 18.56 -22.71 -45.10
N GLN A 5 19.75 -22.79 -45.72
CA GLN A 5 20.96 -23.34 -45.07
C GLN A 5 21.97 -22.28 -44.63
N ILE A 6 21.92 -21.05 -45.17
CA ILE A 6 22.82 -19.95 -44.76
C ILE A 6 22.28 -19.23 -43.50
N ALA A 7 20.98 -19.35 -43.21
CA ALA A 7 20.32 -18.67 -42.09
C ALA A 7 20.49 -19.35 -40.72
N LYS A 8 21.13 -20.53 -40.65
CA LYS A 8 21.28 -21.28 -39.38
C LYS A 8 22.71 -21.28 -38.79
N VAL A 9 23.71 -20.82 -39.53
CA VAL A 9 25.11 -20.77 -39.04
C VAL A 9 25.51 -19.39 -38.50
N LEU A 10 24.71 -18.35 -38.73
CA LEU A 10 24.93 -17.01 -38.18
C LEU A 10 24.14 -16.74 -36.87
N LEU A 11 23.57 -17.77 -36.25
CA LEU A 11 22.77 -17.66 -35.02
C LEU A 11 23.51 -18.14 -33.74
N LEU A 12 24.84 -18.32 -33.79
CA LEU A 12 25.61 -18.85 -32.65
C LEU A 12 26.92 -18.11 -32.33
N GLY A 13 27.03 -16.82 -32.68
CA GLY A 13 28.28 -16.07 -32.49
C GLY A 13 28.10 -14.58 -32.21
N SER A 14 27.38 -14.22 -31.14
CA SER A 14 27.51 -12.90 -30.48
C SER A 14 26.73 -12.83 -29.16
N LEU A 15 26.85 -13.87 -28.33
CA LEU A 15 26.74 -13.70 -26.88
C LEU A 15 28.14 -13.34 -26.38
N LEU A 16 28.24 -12.33 -25.51
CA LEU A 16 29.47 -11.74 -24.93
C LEU A 16 30.01 -10.50 -25.67
N VAL A 17 29.20 -9.43 -25.72
CA VAL A 17 29.79 -8.11 -25.52
C VAL A 17 29.46 -7.71 -24.09
N SER A 18 30.48 -7.84 -23.26
CA SER A 18 30.58 -7.37 -21.89
C SER A 18 29.96 -5.97 -21.76
N GLY A 19 28.81 -5.91 -21.09
CA GLY A 19 28.36 -4.69 -20.43
C GLY A 19 29.39 -4.36 -19.36
N SER A 20 30.45 -3.67 -19.77
CA SER A 20 31.38 -3.02 -18.87
C SER A 20 30.54 -2.04 -18.06
N VAL A 21 30.22 -2.44 -16.84
CA VAL A 21 30.02 -1.50 -15.75
C VAL A 21 31.25 -0.62 -15.78
N TYR A 22 31.10 0.60 -16.29
CA TYR A 22 32.07 1.66 -16.09
C TYR A 22 32.13 1.86 -14.58
N ALA A 23 33.03 1.11 -13.94
CA ALA A 23 33.65 1.55 -12.71
C ALA A 23 34.09 2.97 -13.02
N ALA A 24 33.46 3.95 -12.37
CA ALA A 24 33.94 5.30 -12.32
C ALA A 24 35.35 5.24 -11.71
N SER A 25 36.34 5.00 -12.57
CA SER A 25 37.68 5.48 -12.37
C SER A 25 37.53 6.91 -11.92
N VAL A 26 38.24 7.29 -10.86
CA VAL A 26 38.47 8.69 -10.49
C VAL A 26 39.15 9.36 -11.67
N SER A 27 38.35 9.68 -12.66
CA SER A 27 38.61 10.63 -13.71
C SER A 27 38.28 11.93 -13.01
N SER A 28 39.28 12.78 -12.85
CA SER A 28 39.03 14.20 -12.65
C SER A 28 38.28 14.67 -13.89
N ASP A 29 36.96 14.47 -13.93
CA ASP A 29 36.11 14.85 -15.04
C ASP A 29 36.15 16.37 -15.10
N ILE A 30 36.99 16.90 -16.00
CA ILE A 30 37.06 18.33 -16.24
C ILE A 30 35.78 18.72 -16.98
N TYR A 31 34.88 19.39 -16.27
CA TYR A 31 33.64 19.89 -16.83
C TYR A 31 33.95 21.04 -17.79
N ARG A 32 33.40 20.96 -19.01
CA ARG A 32 33.56 21.99 -20.04
C ARG A 32 32.22 22.58 -20.47
N TRP A 33 32.11 23.90 -20.47
CA TRP A 33 30.94 24.62 -21.01
C TRP A 33 31.37 25.91 -21.73
N LYS A 34 30.49 26.46 -22.58
CA LYS A 34 30.68 27.78 -23.19
C LYS A 34 30.21 28.88 -22.23
N ASP A 35 31.06 29.88 -22.01
CA ASP A 35 30.69 31.05 -21.23
C ASP A 35 29.80 32.01 -22.05
N LYS A 36 29.36 33.11 -21.42
CA LYS A 36 28.52 34.13 -22.07
C LYS A 36 29.21 34.83 -23.26
N ARG A 37 30.54 34.69 -23.39
CA ARG A 37 31.37 35.26 -24.45
C ARG A 37 31.68 34.23 -25.54
N GLY A 38 31.14 33.01 -25.43
CA GLY A 38 31.33 31.92 -26.40
C GLY A 38 32.64 31.14 -26.24
N VAL A 39 33.40 31.36 -25.16
CA VAL A 39 34.70 30.74 -24.89
C VAL A 39 34.51 29.46 -24.06
N ASN A 40 35.29 28.42 -24.34
CA ASN A 40 35.29 27.20 -23.54
C ASN A 40 35.92 27.45 -22.17
N THR A 41 35.13 27.20 -21.12
CA THR A 41 35.56 27.22 -19.72
C THR A 41 35.71 25.79 -19.23
N TYR A 42 36.71 25.54 -18.38
CA TYR A 42 37.05 24.25 -17.82
C TYR A 42 37.05 24.35 -16.29
N SER A 43 36.53 23.35 -15.60
CA SER A 43 36.41 23.36 -14.13
C SER A 43 36.34 21.94 -13.58
N ASP A 44 36.88 21.73 -12.38
CA ASP A 44 36.78 20.48 -11.64
C ASP A 44 35.40 20.29 -10.99
N VAL A 45 34.61 21.37 -10.91
CA VAL A 45 33.22 21.34 -10.45
C VAL A 45 32.24 21.66 -11.58
N PRO A 46 31.06 21.01 -11.61
CA PRO A 46 30.02 21.28 -12.59
C PRO A 46 29.59 22.75 -12.64
N TYR A 47 29.05 23.16 -13.79
CA TYR A 47 28.58 24.53 -13.98
C TYR A 47 27.57 24.94 -12.90
N LYS A 48 27.90 26.01 -12.16
CA LYS A 48 27.10 26.59 -11.05
C LYS A 48 26.92 25.69 -9.82
N LEU A 49 27.70 24.60 -9.68
CA LEU A 49 27.73 23.88 -8.41
C LEU A 49 28.66 24.63 -7.43
N ILE A 50 28.12 25.03 -6.28
CA ILE A 50 28.90 25.64 -5.19
C ILE A 50 28.87 24.63 -4.03
N PRO A 51 29.93 23.82 -3.84
CA PRO A 51 29.92 22.76 -2.84
C PRO A 51 29.60 23.24 -1.41
N ALA A 52 29.99 24.48 -1.08
CA ALA A 52 29.71 25.10 0.21
C ALA A 52 28.21 25.37 0.45
N ASP A 53 27.41 25.54 -0.61
CA ASP A 53 25.99 25.93 -0.58
C ASP A 53 25.05 24.79 -1.02
N THR A 54 25.58 23.61 -1.33
CA THR A 54 24.80 22.47 -1.79
C THR A 54 24.86 21.30 -0.82
N THR A 55 23.76 20.56 -0.70
CA THR A 55 23.72 19.29 0.03
C THR A 55 24.41 18.20 -0.77
N ILE A 56 25.35 17.50 -0.13
CA ILE A 56 26.09 16.38 -0.71
C ILE A 56 25.51 15.08 -0.16
N ILE A 57 25.11 14.16 -1.06
CA ILE A 57 24.56 12.86 -0.70
C ILE A 57 25.52 11.77 -1.16
N ASN A 58 26.04 10.99 -0.21
CA ASN A 58 26.84 9.81 -0.51
C ASN A 58 25.91 8.61 -0.69
N ILE A 59 25.65 8.22 -1.95
CA ILE A 59 24.71 7.14 -2.29
C ILE A 59 25.14 5.78 -1.71
N ARG A 60 26.45 5.52 -1.60
CA ARG A 60 26.97 4.25 -1.08
C ARG A 60 26.75 4.07 0.42
N THR A 61 26.83 5.17 1.18
CA THR A 61 26.75 5.17 2.65
C THR A 61 25.46 5.79 3.19
N ASN A 62 24.60 6.29 2.30
CA ASN A 62 23.40 7.08 2.60
C ASN A 62 23.66 8.26 3.57
N LYS A 63 24.88 8.78 3.57
CA LYS A 63 25.24 9.94 4.40
C LYS A 63 24.92 11.24 3.66
N VAL A 64 24.33 12.18 4.37
CA VAL A 64 23.98 13.51 3.87
C VAL A 64 24.85 14.55 4.59
N THR A 65 25.61 15.33 3.82
CA THR A 65 26.39 16.46 4.32
C THR A 65 25.68 17.75 3.90
N PRO A 66 25.20 18.57 4.85
CA PRO A 66 24.49 19.80 4.55
C PRO A 66 25.50 20.91 4.16
N PRO A 67 25.03 21.98 3.49
CA PRO A 67 25.87 23.14 3.21
C PRO A 67 26.33 23.84 4.49
N VAL A 68 27.48 24.52 4.41
CA VAL A 68 28.21 25.12 5.55
C VAL A 68 27.36 26.17 6.29
N ASN A 69 26.44 26.84 5.58
CA ASN A 69 25.53 27.83 6.14
C ASN A 69 24.15 27.27 6.53
N SER A 70 23.99 25.94 6.58
CA SER A 70 22.73 25.33 7.00
C SER A 70 22.55 25.41 8.51
N THR A 71 21.49 26.09 8.94
CA THR A 71 21.01 26.07 10.33
C THR A 71 20.21 24.81 10.68
N VAL A 72 19.98 23.93 9.70
CA VAL A 72 19.27 22.66 9.89
C VAL A 72 20.29 21.54 10.00
N GLN A 73 20.49 21.06 11.24
CA GLN A 73 21.22 19.83 11.53
C GLN A 73 20.56 18.67 10.75
N PRO A 74 21.31 17.87 9.96
CA PRO A 74 20.75 16.66 9.37
C PRO A 74 20.31 15.74 10.50
N ALA A 75 19.08 15.23 10.41
CA ALA A 75 18.63 14.18 11.33
C ALA A 75 19.65 13.04 11.29
N SER A 76 20.22 12.73 12.45
CA SER A 76 21.16 11.63 12.62
C SER A 76 20.49 10.35 12.15
N VAL A 77 21.14 9.61 11.24
CA VAL A 77 20.74 8.25 10.89
C VAL A 77 20.88 7.40 12.15
N THR A 78 19.75 7.05 12.74
CA THR A 78 19.68 6.30 13.99
C THR A 78 20.26 4.91 13.80
N THR A 79 21.42 4.67 14.41
CA THR A 79 22.02 3.33 14.51
C THR A 79 21.21 2.46 15.47
N VAL A 80 21.08 1.18 15.14
CA VAL A 80 20.42 0.15 15.96
C VAL A 80 21.08 0.12 17.36
N GLY A 81 20.32 0.45 18.41
CA GLY A 81 20.77 0.36 19.81
C GLY A 81 20.69 1.64 20.67
N ASP A 82 20.20 2.77 20.15
CA ASP A 82 19.99 3.99 20.95
C ASP A 82 18.64 3.92 21.72
N PRO A 83 18.61 4.03 23.06
CA PRO A 83 17.37 4.02 23.85
C PRO A 83 16.45 5.23 23.61
N ASN A 84 16.91 6.27 22.90
CA ASN A 84 16.11 7.40 22.45
C ASN A 84 15.84 7.38 20.93
N ALA A 85 16.13 6.27 20.24
CA ALA A 85 15.77 6.06 18.85
C ALA A 85 14.25 6.02 18.65
N THR A 86 13.74 6.71 17.64
CA THR A 86 12.44 6.37 17.03
C THR A 86 12.36 4.85 16.82
N PRO A 87 11.24 4.20 17.23
CA PRO A 87 11.18 2.75 17.33
C PRO A 87 11.61 2.08 16.02
N SER A 88 12.41 1.01 16.13
CA SER A 88 12.90 0.30 14.96
C SER A 88 11.74 -0.15 14.06
N LEU A 89 11.95 -0.23 12.74
CA LEU A 89 10.89 -0.63 11.80
C LEU A 89 10.25 -1.98 12.20
N ALA A 90 11.04 -2.89 12.76
CA ALA A 90 10.57 -4.17 13.29
C ALA A 90 9.62 -4.01 14.48
N GLU A 91 9.94 -3.12 15.43
CA GLU A 91 9.06 -2.81 16.57
C GLU A 91 7.77 -2.10 16.15
N GLN A 92 7.83 -1.24 15.12
CA GLN A 92 6.62 -0.61 14.57
C GLN A 92 5.72 -1.65 13.91
N GLN A 93 6.29 -2.57 13.13
CA GLN A 93 5.54 -3.67 12.52
C GLN A 93 4.91 -4.59 13.56
N ALA A 94 5.63 -4.90 14.65
CA ALA A 94 5.11 -5.71 15.74
C ALA A 94 3.91 -5.05 16.43
N ARG A 95 4.00 -3.75 16.74
CA ARG A 95 2.90 -2.97 17.32
C ARG A 95 1.66 -2.92 16.43
N VAL A 96 1.86 -2.68 15.12
CA VAL A 96 0.74 -2.68 14.16
C VAL A 96 0.09 -4.06 14.06
N SER A 97 0.90 -5.13 14.04
CA SER A 97 0.39 -6.51 13.99
C SER A 97 -0.42 -6.86 15.25
N GLU A 98 0.03 -6.43 16.42
CA GLU A 98 -0.70 -6.60 17.68
C GLU A 98 -2.02 -5.83 17.69
N GLN A 99 -2.03 -4.58 17.22
CA GLN A 99 -3.26 -3.78 17.09
C GLN A 99 -4.27 -4.44 16.14
N ILE A 100 -3.81 -4.95 14.99
CA ILE A 100 -4.67 -5.67 14.04
C ILE A 100 -5.24 -6.94 14.69
N ALA A 101 -4.42 -7.70 15.42
CA ALA A 101 -4.88 -8.92 16.10
C ALA A 101 -5.96 -8.61 17.16
N GLN A 102 -5.79 -7.53 17.92
CA GLN A 102 -6.79 -7.08 18.90
C GLN A 102 -8.10 -6.65 18.22
N GLN A 103 -8.01 -5.83 17.17
CA GLN A 103 -9.19 -5.39 16.41
C GLN A 103 -9.93 -6.56 15.77
N ASN A 104 -9.21 -7.53 15.22
CA ASN A 104 -9.81 -8.73 14.64
C ASN A 104 -10.56 -9.56 15.68
N LYS A 105 -9.99 -9.70 16.89
CA LYS A 105 -10.64 -10.42 17.99
C LYS A 105 -11.93 -9.72 18.46
N GLU A 106 -11.91 -8.38 18.56
CA GLU A 106 -13.09 -7.60 18.90
C GLU A 106 -14.17 -7.65 17.81
N ALA A 107 -13.75 -7.59 16.53
CA ALA A 107 -14.66 -7.72 15.40
C ALA A 107 -15.31 -9.10 15.35
N GLU A 108 -14.57 -10.18 15.57
CA GLU A 108 -15.11 -11.54 15.63
C GLU A 108 -16.15 -11.68 16.75
N LYS A 109 -15.86 -11.12 17.94
CA LYS A 109 -16.81 -11.13 19.06
C LYS A 109 -18.10 -10.39 18.71
N ARG A 110 -18.00 -9.18 18.16
CA ARG A 110 -19.19 -8.40 17.76
C ARG A 110 -19.98 -9.07 16.63
N ASN A 111 -19.31 -9.68 15.66
CA ASN A 111 -19.98 -10.41 14.59
C ASN A 111 -20.78 -11.59 15.13
N LYS A 112 -20.24 -12.36 16.09
CA LYS A 112 -20.97 -13.45 16.76
C LYS A 112 -22.18 -12.95 17.55
N GLU A 113 -22.04 -11.84 18.27
CA GLU A 113 -23.16 -11.23 19.00
C GLU A 113 -24.28 -10.76 18.06
N ILE A 114 -23.91 -10.14 16.94
CA ILE A 114 -24.87 -9.69 15.91
C ILE A 114 -25.56 -10.88 15.24
N GLU A 115 -24.83 -11.95 14.94
CA GLU A 115 -25.40 -13.16 14.34
C GLU A 115 -26.46 -13.79 15.25
N GLU A 116 -26.15 -13.92 16.55
CA GLU A 116 -27.08 -14.45 17.53
C GLU A 116 -28.31 -13.54 17.70
N GLN A 117 -28.12 -12.22 17.77
CA GLN A 117 -29.22 -11.26 17.82
C GLN A 117 -30.11 -11.32 16.56
N ASN A 118 -29.50 -11.44 15.38
CA ASN A 118 -30.24 -11.57 14.12
C ASN A 118 -31.07 -12.85 14.09
N LYS A 119 -30.50 -13.97 14.56
CA LYS A 119 -31.23 -15.24 14.66
C LYS A 119 -32.41 -15.12 15.62
N GLN A 120 -32.20 -14.60 16.82
CA GLN A 120 -33.28 -14.40 17.80
C GLN A 120 -34.36 -13.45 17.28
N ALA A 121 -33.96 -12.36 16.63
CA ALA A 121 -34.90 -11.42 16.00
C ALA A 121 -35.69 -12.09 14.87
N GLN A 122 -35.05 -12.92 14.04
CA GLN A 122 -35.72 -13.65 12.97
C GLN A 122 -36.76 -14.64 13.53
N GLU A 123 -36.39 -15.42 14.55
CA GLU A 123 -37.31 -16.34 15.23
C GLU A 123 -38.50 -15.61 15.87
N ALA A 124 -38.24 -14.50 16.57
CA ALA A 124 -39.29 -13.68 17.19
C ALA A 124 -40.22 -13.03 16.14
N ASN A 125 -39.67 -12.54 15.04
CA ASN A 125 -40.43 -11.96 13.93
C ASN A 125 -41.29 -13.04 13.24
N CYS A 126 -40.74 -14.22 13.02
CA CYS A 126 -41.50 -15.34 12.44
C CYS A 126 -42.66 -15.75 13.35
N LYS A 127 -42.42 -15.93 14.66
CA LYS A 127 -43.47 -16.26 15.62
C LYS A 127 -44.58 -15.22 15.65
N THR A 128 -44.22 -13.94 15.64
CA THR A 128 -45.17 -12.82 15.58
C THR A 128 -45.98 -12.86 14.29
N ALA A 129 -45.33 -13.08 13.14
CA ALA A 129 -46.01 -13.16 11.85
C ALA A 129 -47.02 -14.32 11.79
N GLN A 130 -46.65 -15.51 12.30
CA GLN A 130 -47.56 -16.64 12.39
C GLN A 130 -48.74 -16.36 13.32
N MET A 131 -48.49 -15.71 14.46
CA MET A 131 -49.53 -15.32 15.40
C MET A 131 -50.51 -14.33 14.76
N ASN A 132 -50.00 -13.30 14.06
CA ASN A 132 -50.82 -12.33 13.34
C ASN A 132 -51.66 -12.98 12.25
N LEU A 133 -51.10 -13.96 11.53
CA LEU A 133 -51.84 -14.73 10.54
C LEU A 133 -52.99 -15.51 11.19
N SER A 134 -52.74 -16.16 12.32
CA SER A 134 -53.79 -16.87 13.07
C SER A 134 -54.89 -15.92 13.56
N PHE A 135 -54.52 -14.72 14.04
CA PHE A 135 -55.50 -13.70 14.43
C PHE A 135 -56.34 -13.23 13.22
N ALA A 136 -55.71 -12.96 12.08
CA ALA A 136 -56.43 -12.56 10.87
C ALA A 136 -57.35 -13.67 10.35
N GLN A 137 -56.95 -14.93 10.43
CA GLN A 137 -57.80 -16.06 10.07
C GLN A 137 -59.06 -16.12 10.93
N ASN A 138 -59.01 -15.72 12.20
CA ASN A 138 -60.16 -15.74 13.11
C ASN A 138 -60.93 -14.41 13.18
N ALA A 139 -60.44 -13.35 12.53
CA ALA A 139 -61.06 -12.03 12.56
C ALA A 139 -62.40 -12.01 11.81
N ARG A 140 -63.45 -11.49 12.47
CA ARG A 140 -64.78 -11.28 11.87
C ARG A 140 -64.90 -9.85 11.37
N THR A 141 -64.18 -9.53 10.31
CA THR A 141 -64.18 -8.19 9.69
C THR A 141 -64.25 -8.30 8.17
N ASP A 142 -64.79 -7.28 7.52
CA ASP A 142 -64.89 -7.22 6.05
C ASP A 142 -63.52 -7.16 5.35
N LYS A 143 -62.46 -6.83 6.11
CA LYS A 143 -61.07 -6.76 5.64
C LYS A 143 -60.26 -8.02 5.92
N ARG A 144 -60.90 -9.12 6.34
CA ARG A 144 -60.23 -10.37 6.72
C ARG A 144 -59.26 -10.87 5.65
N GLU A 145 -59.71 -10.95 4.39
CA GLU A 145 -58.88 -11.46 3.29
C GLU A 145 -57.65 -10.58 3.02
N ALA A 146 -57.79 -9.25 3.11
CA ALA A 146 -56.68 -8.33 2.98
C ALA A 146 -55.65 -8.48 4.12
N LEU A 147 -56.12 -8.73 5.35
CA LEU A 147 -55.26 -9.01 6.50
C LEU A 147 -54.50 -10.34 6.33
N ILE A 148 -55.20 -11.40 5.90
CA ILE A 148 -54.58 -12.71 5.63
C ILE A 148 -53.49 -12.57 4.57
N GLN A 149 -53.77 -11.86 3.47
CA GLN A 149 -52.79 -11.67 2.40
C GLN A 149 -51.54 -10.93 2.90
N ARG A 150 -51.71 -9.87 3.70
CA ARG A 150 -50.60 -9.13 4.30
C ARG A 150 -49.76 -10.02 5.23
N PHE A 151 -50.39 -10.73 6.15
CA PHE A 151 -49.65 -11.56 7.11
C PHE A 151 -49.01 -12.79 6.47
N ASN A 152 -49.58 -13.31 5.38
CA ASN A 152 -48.89 -14.32 4.57
C ASN A 152 -47.58 -13.80 3.97
N GLN A 153 -47.54 -12.53 3.53
CA GLN A 153 -46.29 -11.90 3.07
C GLN A 153 -45.28 -11.72 4.22
N GLU A 154 -45.75 -11.36 5.42
CA GLU A 154 -44.89 -11.24 6.60
C GLU A 154 -44.31 -12.61 7.00
N VAL A 155 -45.12 -13.67 6.98
CA VAL A 155 -44.65 -15.05 7.21
C VAL A 155 -43.61 -15.45 6.15
N ALA A 156 -43.88 -15.22 4.86
CA ALA A 156 -42.92 -15.53 3.79
C ALA A 156 -41.61 -14.74 3.91
N LYS A 157 -41.66 -13.54 4.50
CA LYS A 157 -40.48 -12.68 4.69
C LYS A 157 -39.64 -13.12 5.89
N TYR A 158 -40.26 -13.44 7.02
CA TYR A 158 -39.57 -13.68 8.30
C TYR A 158 -39.38 -15.16 8.65
N CYS A 159 -40.26 -16.05 8.18
CA CYS A 159 -40.20 -17.50 8.42
C CYS A 159 -39.51 -18.25 7.27
N LYS A 160 -38.27 -17.86 6.95
CA LYS A 160 -37.45 -18.57 5.97
C LYS A 160 -36.68 -19.71 6.61
#